data_AF-A0A9P0LKJ3-F1
#
_entry.id   AF-A0A9P0LKJ3-F1
#
_cell.length_a   1.000
_cell.length_b   1.000
_cell.length_c   1.000
_cell.angle_alpha   90.00
_cell.angle_beta   90.00
_cell.angle_gamma   90.00
#
_symmetry.space_group_name_H-M   'P 1'
#
loop_
_entity.id
_entity.type
_entity.pdbx_description
1 polymer ?
#
loop_
_entity_poly.entity_id
_entity_poly.type
_entity_poly.pdbx_seq_one_letter_code
_entity_poly.pdbx_strand_id
1 'polypeptide(L)'
;MRLHHPLSTFLEGAVEPPPPVNFVQGDTLTQSVVPPPSGLADPLFPPVARLTKESAPGSRYQLGRLQEPSLLESIRLYLAYLHDKPTDVCISGKTRASIRLRLATEGLSARREELLNLYRQFYLSYGLSEADVDSDLNALRNLTQTERMAYLQRARETQYKYTRPI
;
A
#
# COMPACT_ATOMS: atom_id res chain seq x y z
N MET A 1 34.15 67.64 -28.45
CA MET A 1 33.46 68.39 -29.52
C MET A 1 32.29 67.57 -30.03
N ARG A 2 31.18 68.25 -30.35
CA ARG A 2 29.86 67.75 -30.76
C ARG A 2 29.88 66.87 -32.03
N LEU A 3 28.90 65.97 -32.15
CA LEU A 3 27.82 65.89 -33.18
C LEU A 3 27.13 64.50 -33.09
N HIS A 4 25.89 64.35 -32.59
CA HIS A 4 24.58 64.44 -33.29
C HIS A 4 24.41 63.37 -34.41
N HIS A 5 23.67 62.26 -34.16
CA HIS A 5 22.23 61.99 -34.49
C HIS A 5 22.03 61.28 -35.87
N PRO A 6 20.86 60.65 -36.22
CA PRO A 6 19.69 60.22 -35.43
C PRO A 6 19.01 58.85 -35.82
N LEU A 7 18.14 58.38 -34.90
CA LEU A 7 16.77 57.81 -35.02
C LEU A 7 16.35 56.86 -36.16
N SER A 8 15.80 55.69 -35.80
CA SER A 8 14.35 55.39 -35.88
C SER A 8 14.02 54.07 -35.14
N THR A 9 13.39 54.11 -33.97
CA THR A 9 11.96 53.83 -33.71
C THR A 9 11.46 52.42 -34.08
N PHE A 10 11.18 51.61 -33.05
CA PHE A 10 9.88 50.93 -32.92
C PHE A 10 9.47 50.92 -31.44
N LEU A 11 8.24 51.35 -31.20
CA LEU A 11 7.44 51.20 -29.98
C LEU A 11 7.32 49.70 -29.63
N GLU A 12 7.05 49.22 -28.42
CA GLU A 12 6.03 49.61 -27.45
C GLU A 12 6.18 48.65 -26.24
N GLY A 13 5.84 49.09 -25.03
CA GLY A 13 5.62 48.19 -23.89
C GLY A 13 6.52 48.42 -22.67
N ALA A 14 6.12 49.38 -21.84
CA ALA A 14 6.73 49.61 -20.53
C ALA A 14 6.31 48.53 -19.50
N VAL A 15 7.33 47.86 -18.96
CA VAL A 15 7.58 47.50 -17.55
C VAL A 15 6.38 47.41 -16.59
N GLU A 16 6.15 46.21 -16.04
CA GLU A 16 5.93 46.03 -14.60
C GLU A 16 6.63 44.73 -14.13
N PRO A 17 7.52 44.77 -13.12
CA PRO A 17 8.07 43.56 -12.52
C PRO A 17 6.98 42.80 -11.73
N PRO A 18 7.00 41.45 -11.70
CA PRO A 18 6.02 40.72 -10.91
C PRO A 18 6.15 41.10 -9.43
N PRO A 19 5.03 41.27 -8.71
CA PRO A 19 5.03 41.67 -7.31
C PRO A 19 5.78 40.64 -6.44
N PRO A 20 6.43 41.07 -5.35
CA PRO A 20 7.07 40.16 -4.42
C PRO A 20 6.02 39.20 -3.84
N VAL A 21 6.26 37.90 -4.00
CA VAL A 21 5.46 36.87 -3.33
C VAL A 21 5.78 36.98 -1.83
N ASN A 22 4.87 37.59 -1.08
CA ASN A 22 4.90 37.56 0.37
C ASN A 22 4.78 36.11 0.82
N PHE A 23 5.87 35.56 1.36
CA PHE A 23 5.79 34.35 2.17
C PHE A 23 4.94 34.69 3.40
N VAL A 24 3.66 34.30 3.36
CA VAL A 24 2.81 34.33 4.54
C VAL A 24 3.29 33.21 5.46
N GLN A 25 4.08 33.61 6.44
CA GLN A 25 4.35 32.87 7.66
C GLN A 25 3.00 32.64 8.35
N GLY A 26 2.37 31.50 8.08
CA GLY A 26 1.15 31.06 8.72
C GLY A 26 1.44 30.39 10.05
N ASP A 27 1.84 31.18 11.05
CA ASP A 27 1.78 30.74 12.43
C ASP A 27 0.33 30.74 12.92
N THR A 28 -0.07 29.61 13.51
CA THR A 28 -1.11 29.46 14.54
C THR A 28 -2.60 29.69 14.21
N LEU A 29 -3.33 28.57 14.29
CA LEU A 29 -4.69 28.39 14.83
C LEU A 29 -5.83 29.23 14.24
N THR A 30 -6.60 28.60 13.34
CA THR A 30 -8.06 28.73 13.38
C THR A 30 -8.69 27.39 13.01
N GLN A 31 -9.05 26.65 14.06
CA GLN A 31 -10.12 25.66 13.99
C GLN A 31 -11.33 26.30 13.28
N SER A 32 -11.68 25.81 12.10
CA SER A 32 -13.05 25.97 11.59
C SER A 32 -13.93 24.98 12.36
N VAL A 33 -14.20 25.32 13.62
CA VAL A 33 -15.34 24.80 14.36
C VAL A 33 -16.52 25.63 13.85
N VAL A 34 -17.26 25.07 12.91
CA VAL A 34 -18.70 25.32 12.91
C VAL A 34 -19.23 24.39 14.00
N PRO A 35 -19.54 24.88 15.20
CA PRO A 35 -20.23 24.04 16.16
C PRO A 35 -21.63 23.81 15.59
N PRO A 36 -22.14 22.57 15.55
CA PRO A 36 -23.58 22.40 15.40
C PRO A 36 -24.24 23.14 16.57
N PRO A 37 -25.39 23.80 16.36
CA PRO A 37 -26.15 24.36 17.47
C PRO A 37 -26.36 23.26 18.51
N SER A 38 -25.94 23.53 19.75
CA SER A 38 -26.09 22.62 20.88
C SER A 38 -27.54 22.15 20.98
N GLY A 39 -27.82 20.90 20.59
CA GLY A 39 -29.16 20.34 20.67
C GLY A 39 -29.33 19.08 19.82
N LEU A 40 -29.54 17.95 20.50
CA LEU A 40 -29.82 16.61 19.96
C LEU A 40 -28.69 15.94 19.16
N ALA A 41 -27.81 15.24 19.88
CA ALA A 41 -27.36 13.95 19.38
C ALA A 41 -28.59 13.02 19.41
N ASP A 42 -29.26 12.86 18.28
CA ASP A 42 -30.37 11.92 18.13
C ASP A 42 -29.80 10.48 18.29
N PRO A 43 -30.15 9.73 19.35
CA PRO A 43 -29.62 8.38 19.58
C PRO A 43 -30.05 7.37 18.51
N LEU A 44 -30.98 7.74 17.63
CA LEU A 44 -31.50 6.89 16.56
C LEU A 44 -30.69 6.94 15.26
N PHE A 45 -29.80 7.92 15.10
CA PHE A 45 -28.91 8.01 13.95
C PHE A 45 -27.45 7.91 14.41
N PRO A 46 -26.88 6.68 14.48
CA PRO A 46 -25.46 6.56 14.76
C PRO A 46 -24.67 7.35 13.71
N PRO A 47 -23.61 8.06 14.11
CA PRO A 47 -22.79 8.81 13.16
C PRO A 47 -22.33 7.87 12.05
N VAL A 48 -22.69 8.19 10.80
CA VAL A 48 -22.26 7.43 9.63
C VAL A 48 -20.75 7.57 9.52
N ALA A 49 -20.03 6.58 10.03
CA ALA A 49 -18.58 6.51 9.94
C ALA A 49 -18.19 6.38 8.45
N ARG A 50 -17.91 7.52 7.81
CA ARG A 50 -17.31 7.53 6.48
C ARG A 50 -15.91 6.94 6.60
N LEU A 51 -15.76 5.70 6.18
CA LEU A 51 -14.47 5.04 6.09
C LEU A 51 -13.64 5.75 5.01
N THR A 52 -12.84 6.74 5.41
CA THR A 52 -11.93 7.45 4.50
C THR A 52 -10.69 6.59 4.23
N LYS A 53 -10.17 6.67 2.98
CA LYS A 53 -8.94 5.96 2.57
C LYS A 53 -7.69 6.44 3.30
N GLU A 54 -7.71 7.64 3.87
CA GLU A 54 -6.61 8.25 4.65
C GLU A 54 -6.58 7.76 6.11
N SER A 55 -7.04 6.54 6.34
CA SER A 55 -7.13 5.99 7.69
C SER A 55 -5.77 5.52 8.19
N ALA A 56 -5.50 5.73 9.47
CA ALA A 56 -4.32 5.20 10.17
C ALA A 56 -4.12 3.69 9.94
N PRO A 57 -2.88 3.17 10.02
CA PRO A 57 -2.62 1.73 9.97
C PRO A 57 -3.44 0.98 11.03
N GLY A 58 -4.11 -0.11 10.64
CA GLY A 58 -5.01 -0.87 11.50
C GLY A 58 -6.43 -0.30 11.60
N SER A 59 -6.81 0.62 10.71
CA SER A 59 -8.17 1.17 10.73
C SER A 59 -9.24 0.12 10.43
N ARG A 60 -10.48 0.43 10.83
CA ARG A 60 -11.67 -0.35 10.43
C ARG A 60 -11.82 -0.48 8.92
N TYR A 61 -11.34 0.50 8.15
CA TYR A 61 -11.35 0.43 6.69
C TYR A 61 -10.41 -0.67 6.19
N GLN A 62 -9.16 -0.69 6.66
CA GLN A 62 -8.18 -1.72 6.28
C GLN A 62 -8.62 -3.11 6.70
N LEU A 63 -9.18 -3.24 7.91
CA LEU A 63 -9.76 -4.51 8.38
C LEU A 63 -10.98 -4.95 7.54
N GLY A 64 -11.80 -4.01 7.08
CA GLY A 64 -12.91 -4.29 6.17
C GLY A 64 -12.43 -4.76 4.79
N ARG A 65 -11.32 -4.21 4.26
CA ARG A 65 -10.75 -4.64 2.98
C ARG A 65 -10.19 -6.06 3.03
N LEU A 66 -9.69 -6.51 4.18
CA LEU A 66 -9.23 -7.90 4.39
C LEU A 66 -10.33 -8.96 4.25
N GLN A 67 -11.61 -8.57 4.24
CA GLN A 67 -12.71 -9.48 3.91
C GLN A 67 -12.67 -9.93 2.44
N GLU A 68 -11.96 -9.21 1.56
CA GLU A 68 -11.75 -9.64 0.19
C GLU A 68 -10.83 -10.89 0.15
N PRO A 69 -11.36 -12.06 -0.25
CA PRO A 69 -10.65 -13.33 -0.08
C PRO A 69 -9.35 -13.38 -0.90
N SER A 70 -9.35 -12.77 -2.07
CA SER A 70 -8.18 -12.75 -2.95
C SER A 70 -7.08 -11.82 -2.44
N LEU A 71 -7.41 -10.76 -1.68
CA LEU A 71 -6.43 -9.90 -1.01
C LEU A 71 -5.84 -10.63 0.20
N LEU A 72 -6.69 -11.26 0.99
CA LEU A 72 -6.28 -12.06 2.15
C LEU A 72 -5.33 -13.19 1.74
N GLU A 73 -5.63 -13.88 0.63
CA GLU A 73 -4.77 -14.93 0.07
C GLU A 73 -3.39 -14.38 -0.33
N SER A 74 -3.35 -13.21 -0.98
CA SER A 74 -2.08 -12.54 -1.33
C SER A 74 -1.26 -12.17 -0.09
N ILE A 75 -1.91 -11.66 0.96
CA ILE A 75 -1.25 -11.31 2.22
C ILE A 75 -0.70 -12.56 2.89
N ARG A 76 -1.51 -13.61 3.00
CA ARG A 76 -1.12 -14.89 3.60
C ARG A 76 0.08 -15.52 2.87
N LEU A 77 0.05 -15.54 1.53
CA LEU A 77 1.17 -16.03 0.71
C LEU A 77 2.44 -15.17 0.86
N TYR A 78 2.28 -13.85 0.94
CA TYR A 78 3.39 -12.92 1.15
C TYR A 78 4.05 -13.11 2.51
N LEU A 79 3.26 -13.15 3.57
CA LEU A 79 3.72 -13.33 4.95
C LEU A 79 4.35 -14.71 5.17
N ALA A 80 3.72 -15.78 4.67
CA ALA A 80 4.20 -17.14 4.87
C ALA A 80 5.47 -17.42 4.06
N TYR A 81 5.54 -16.96 2.80
CA TYR A 81 6.54 -17.47 1.88
C TYR A 81 7.31 -16.41 1.07
N LEU A 82 6.66 -15.39 0.49
CA LEU A 82 7.33 -14.52 -0.50
C LEU A 82 8.11 -13.34 0.09
N HIS A 83 7.90 -12.96 1.35
CA HIS A 83 8.57 -11.80 1.94
C HIS A 83 10.11 -11.88 1.89
N ASP A 84 10.66 -13.06 2.22
CA ASP A 84 12.11 -13.30 2.32
C ASP A 84 12.71 -13.88 1.03
N LYS A 85 11.93 -13.99 -0.05
CA LYS A 85 12.35 -14.64 -1.30
C LYS A 85 12.85 -13.63 -2.32
N PRO A 86 13.76 -14.07 -3.22
CA PRO A 86 14.16 -13.26 -4.35
C PRO A 86 12.98 -13.05 -5.32
N THR A 87 13.07 -12.01 -6.15
CA THR A 87 11.97 -11.51 -6.99
C THR A 87 11.60 -12.41 -8.16
N ASP A 88 12.48 -13.35 -8.51
CA ASP A 88 12.33 -14.38 -9.53
C ASP A 88 11.40 -15.53 -9.08
N VAL A 89 11.14 -15.67 -7.79
CA VAL A 89 10.23 -16.69 -7.27
C VAL A 89 8.78 -16.32 -7.59
N CYS A 90 8.12 -17.20 -8.35
CA CYS A 90 6.71 -17.11 -8.68
C CYS A 90 5.97 -18.32 -8.09
N ILE A 91 4.89 -18.08 -7.35
CA ILE A 91 4.01 -19.12 -6.81
C ILE A 91 2.56 -18.76 -7.15
N SER A 92 1.84 -19.71 -7.74
CA SER A 92 0.45 -19.52 -8.19
C SER A 92 0.28 -18.27 -9.07
N GLY A 93 1.27 -17.99 -9.94
CA GLY A 93 1.27 -16.81 -10.81
C GLY A 93 1.56 -15.47 -10.09
N LYS A 94 1.84 -15.50 -8.78
CA LYS A 94 2.11 -14.31 -7.96
C LYS A 94 3.61 -14.24 -7.64
N THR A 95 4.20 -13.08 -7.88
CA THR A 95 5.59 -12.78 -7.49
C THR A 95 5.58 -11.82 -6.31
N ARG A 96 6.74 -11.68 -5.66
CA ARG A 96 6.91 -10.68 -4.60
C ARG A 96 6.53 -9.27 -5.09
N ALA A 97 6.90 -8.91 -6.32
CA ALA A 97 6.60 -7.60 -6.90
C ALA A 97 5.10 -7.41 -7.17
N SER A 98 4.42 -8.41 -7.75
CA SER A 98 2.99 -8.28 -8.06
C SER A 98 2.14 -8.20 -6.80
N ILE A 99 2.51 -8.91 -5.73
CA ILE A 99 1.81 -8.77 -4.44
C ILE A 99 2.08 -7.41 -3.82
N ARG A 100 3.34 -6.92 -3.80
CA ARG A 100 3.63 -5.58 -3.27
C ARG A 100 2.88 -4.48 -4.01
N LEU A 101 2.76 -4.59 -5.33
CA LEU A 101 1.95 -3.67 -6.12
C LEU A 101 0.48 -3.72 -5.70
N ARG A 102 -0.07 -4.92 -5.53
CA ARG A 102 -1.45 -5.10 -5.06
C ARG A 102 -1.69 -4.54 -3.66
N LEU A 103 -0.73 -4.70 -2.75
CA LEU A 103 -0.82 -4.10 -1.41
C LEU A 103 -0.85 -2.57 -1.51
N ALA A 104 0.01 -1.99 -2.34
CA ALA A 104 0.05 -0.53 -2.54
C ALA A 104 -1.26 0.01 -3.13
N THR A 105 -1.89 -0.68 -4.08
CA THR A 105 -3.19 -0.26 -4.65
C THR A 105 -4.33 -0.27 -3.63
N GLU A 106 -4.22 -1.11 -2.61
CA GLU A 106 -5.18 -1.19 -1.49
C GLU A 106 -4.81 -0.24 -0.33
N GLY A 107 -3.74 0.54 -0.46
CA GLY A 107 -3.25 1.41 0.61
C GLY A 107 -2.65 0.65 1.80
N LEU A 108 -2.20 -0.59 1.57
CA LEU A 108 -1.56 -1.43 2.58
C LEU A 108 -0.04 -1.31 2.51
N SER A 109 0.59 -1.39 3.69
CA SER A 109 2.04 -1.44 3.79
C SER A 109 2.58 -2.77 3.29
N ALA A 110 3.73 -2.72 2.62
CA ALA A 110 4.50 -3.89 2.23
C ALA A 110 5.50 -4.35 3.32
N ARG A 111 5.58 -3.62 4.45
CA ARG A 111 6.44 -3.98 5.59
C ARG A 111 5.85 -5.19 6.31
N ARG A 112 6.69 -6.17 6.61
CA ARG A 112 6.25 -7.44 7.20
C ARG A 112 5.62 -7.26 8.57
N GLU A 113 6.23 -6.49 9.47
CA GLU A 113 5.68 -6.36 10.82
C GLU A 113 4.30 -5.69 10.81
N GLU A 114 4.16 -4.60 10.04
CA GLU A 114 2.89 -3.87 9.91
C GLU A 114 1.79 -4.74 9.31
N LEU A 115 2.13 -5.51 8.26
CA LEU A 115 1.17 -6.40 7.61
C LEU A 115 0.80 -7.60 8.48
N LEU A 116 1.76 -8.16 9.23
CA LEU A 116 1.52 -9.24 10.18
C LEU A 116 0.61 -8.78 11.33
N ASN A 117 0.85 -7.58 11.87
CA ASN A 117 0.00 -7.01 12.91
C ASN A 117 -1.44 -6.81 12.40
N LEU A 118 -1.60 -6.27 11.19
CA LEU A 118 -2.91 -6.11 10.57
C LEU A 118 -3.60 -7.48 10.36
N TYR A 119 -2.86 -8.48 9.88
CA TYR A 119 -3.36 -9.83 9.67
C TYR A 119 -3.82 -10.45 11.01
N ARG A 120 -3.01 -10.38 12.07
CA ARG A 120 -3.37 -10.85 13.41
C ARG A 120 -4.60 -10.14 13.96
N GLN A 121 -4.67 -8.81 13.86
CA GLN A 121 -5.84 -8.04 14.30
C GLN A 121 -7.13 -8.47 13.59
N PHE A 122 -7.05 -8.76 12.28
CA PHE A 122 -8.18 -9.30 11.54
C PHE A 122 -8.65 -10.63 12.11
N TYR A 123 -7.76 -11.59 12.35
CA TYR A 123 -8.14 -12.90 12.90
C TYR A 123 -8.59 -12.86 14.36
N LEU A 124 -7.98 -11.99 15.17
CA LEU A 124 -8.44 -11.73 16.55
C LEU A 124 -9.90 -11.26 16.57
N SER A 125 -10.35 -10.48 15.58
CA SER A 125 -11.75 -10.05 15.46
C SER A 125 -12.73 -11.21 15.21
N TYR A 126 -12.24 -12.37 14.74
CA TYR A 126 -13.00 -13.61 14.58
C TYR A 126 -12.74 -14.63 15.72
N GLY A 127 -12.00 -14.25 16.77
CA GLY A 127 -11.75 -15.11 17.92
C GLY A 127 -10.59 -16.10 17.77
N LEU A 128 -9.72 -15.94 16.76
CA LEU A 128 -8.51 -16.75 16.61
C LEU A 128 -7.35 -16.16 17.40
N SER A 129 -6.58 -17.00 18.09
CA SER A 129 -5.42 -16.53 18.87
C SER A 129 -4.23 -16.19 17.96
N GLU A 130 -3.33 -15.33 18.42
CA GLU A 130 -2.10 -15.04 17.66
C GLU A 130 -1.24 -16.29 17.43
N ALA A 131 -1.24 -17.23 18.38
CA ALA A 131 -0.51 -18.49 18.26
C ALA A 131 -1.08 -19.37 17.13
N ASP A 132 -2.40 -19.40 16.96
CA ASP A 132 -3.05 -20.14 15.87
C ASP A 132 -2.71 -19.52 14.50
N VAL A 133 -2.71 -18.19 14.42
CA VAL A 133 -2.34 -17.45 13.21
C VAL A 133 -0.88 -17.73 12.81
N ASP A 134 0.04 -17.69 13.78
CA ASP A 134 1.45 -17.99 13.53
C ASP A 134 1.66 -19.46 13.14
N SER A 135 0.93 -20.38 13.79
CA SER A 135 0.93 -21.80 13.44
C SER A 135 0.45 -22.03 12.00
N ASP A 136 -0.63 -21.36 11.60
CA ASP A 136 -1.17 -21.44 10.23
C ASP A 136 -0.18 -20.92 9.17
N LEU A 137 0.44 -19.76 9.42
CA LEU A 137 1.45 -19.20 8.53
C LEU A 137 2.67 -20.12 8.38
N ASN A 138 3.10 -20.76 9.47
CA ASN A 138 4.19 -21.74 9.45
C ASN A 138 3.79 -23.03 8.71
N ALA A 139 2.58 -23.52 8.91
CA ALA A 139 2.05 -24.67 8.18
C ALA A 139 2.01 -24.39 6.66
N LEU A 140 1.53 -23.21 6.26
CA LEU A 140 1.52 -22.81 4.86
C LEU A 140 2.93 -22.72 4.27
N ARG A 141 3.87 -22.11 5.01
CA ARG A 141 5.29 -22.04 4.60
C ARG A 141 5.86 -23.43 4.30
N ASN A 142 5.61 -24.39 5.19
CA ASN A 142 6.09 -25.77 5.05
C ASN A 142 5.44 -26.49 3.85
N LEU A 143 4.13 -26.31 3.68
CA LEU A 143 3.39 -26.86 2.54
C LEU A 143 3.97 -26.34 1.22
N THR A 144 4.08 -25.02 1.07
CA THR A 144 4.59 -24.37 -0.14
C THR A 144 6.02 -24.79 -0.46
N GLN A 145 6.86 -24.96 0.57
CA GLN A 145 8.22 -25.47 0.39
C GLN A 145 8.24 -26.93 -0.07
N THR A 146 7.38 -27.78 0.50
CA THR A 146 7.28 -29.20 0.16
C THR A 146 6.79 -29.39 -1.27
N GLU A 147 5.74 -28.68 -1.68
CA GLU A 147 5.21 -28.72 -3.04
C GLU A 147 6.26 -28.28 -4.07
N ARG A 148 7.00 -27.21 -3.76
CA ARG A 148 8.11 -26.76 -4.61
C ARG A 148 9.19 -27.82 -4.75
N MET A 149 9.61 -28.45 -3.65
CA MET A 149 10.62 -29.52 -3.69
C MET A 149 10.14 -30.71 -4.51
N ALA A 150 8.88 -31.12 -4.35
CA ALA A 150 8.28 -32.19 -5.13
C ALA A 150 8.22 -31.85 -6.64
N TYR A 151 7.87 -30.61 -6.98
CA TYR A 151 7.89 -30.13 -8.36
C TYR A 151 9.28 -30.19 -8.97
N LEU A 152 10.29 -29.67 -8.26
CA LEU A 152 11.69 -29.69 -8.73
C LEU A 152 12.21 -31.11 -8.90
N GLN A 153 11.86 -32.02 -7.98
CA GLN A 153 12.22 -33.43 -8.07
C GLN A 153 11.62 -34.08 -9.32
N ARG A 154 10.32 -33.87 -9.58
CA ARG A 154 9.66 -34.37 -10.80
C ARG A 154 10.30 -33.80 -12.07
N ALA A 155 10.57 -32.50 -12.11
CA ALA A 155 11.22 -31.85 -13.24
C ALA A 155 12.59 -32.47 -13.54
N ARG A 156 13.38 -32.71 -12.48
CA ARG A 156 14.69 -33.37 -12.58
C ARG A 156 14.57 -34.80 -13.12
N GLU A 157 13.64 -35.60 -12.59
CA GLU A 157 13.40 -36.97 -13.07
C GLU A 157 12.95 -37.03 -14.54
N THR A 158 12.12 -36.08 -14.97
CA THR A 158 11.72 -35.97 -16.38
C THR A 158 12.86 -35.56 -17.30
N GLN A 159 13.80 -34.75 -16.81
CA GLN A 159 14.96 -34.33 -17.61
C GLN A 159 15.90 -35.51 -17.92
N TYR A 160 16.07 -36.42 -16.96
CA TYR A 160 16.87 -37.65 -17.16
C TYR A 160 16.19 -38.70 -18.04
N LYS A 161 14.87 -38.62 -18.28
CA LYS A 161 14.17 -39.52 -19.22
C LYS A 161 14.57 -39.30 -20.68
N TYR A 162 15.03 -38.09 -21.04
CA TYR A 162 15.37 -37.73 -22.42
C TYR A 162 16.86 -37.51 -22.67
N THR A 163 17.72 -37.70 -21.65
CA THR A 163 19.17 -37.46 -21.73
C THR A 163 20.01 -38.71 -21.48
N ARG A 164 19.46 -39.92 -21.68
CA ARG A 164 20.31 -41.12 -21.74
C ARG A 164 21.25 -41.01 -22.94
N PRO A 165 22.59 -41.04 -22.75
CA PRO A 165 23.51 -41.24 -23.86
C PRO A 165 23.31 -42.65 -24.40
N ILE A 166 23.30 -42.78 -25.72
CA ILE A 166 23.35 -44.06 -26.45
C ILE A 166 24.75 -44.64 -26.29
#